data_AF-A0A1T5BPJ8-F1
#
_entry.id   AF-A0A1T5BPJ8-F1
#
_cell.length_a   1.000
_cell.length_b   1.000
_cell.length_c   1.000
_cell.angle_alpha   90.00
_cell.angle_beta   90.00
_cell.angle_gamma   90.00
#
_symmetry.space_group_name_H-M   'P 1'
#
loop_
_entity.id
_entity.type
_entity.pdbx_description
1 polymer ?
#
loop_
_entity_poly.entity_id
_entity_poly.type
_entity_poly.pdbx_seq_one_letter_code
_entity_poly.pdbx_strand_id
1 'polypeptide(L)'
;MPHLLMSNDQPETAVAPTDSSPTDYSPADSDPTVLPFRRLGHTRLRGLRLRPFRGANPDLEPLRRQAASIIDEVLAGTNPEEADVREKLQWHVANNPGQPEKALLEHLRTVADQQESA
;
A
#
# COMPACT_ATOMS: atom_id res chain seq x y z
N MET A 1 -39.61 23.72 -17.55
CA MET A 1 -38.31 23.39 -18.17
C MET A 1 -37.51 24.68 -18.33
N PRO A 2 -36.48 24.98 -17.52
CA PRO A 2 -35.55 26.05 -17.84
C PRO A 2 -34.37 25.51 -18.66
N HIS A 3 -34.10 26.14 -19.79
CA HIS A 3 -32.94 25.90 -20.64
C HIS A 3 -31.82 26.87 -20.23
N LEU A 4 -30.68 26.36 -19.78
CA LEU A 4 -29.47 27.16 -19.56
C LEU A 4 -28.58 27.07 -20.80
N LEU A 5 -28.59 28.12 -21.61
CA LEU A 5 -27.67 28.35 -22.71
C LEU A 5 -26.33 28.85 -22.15
N MET A 6 -25.25 28.15 -22.47
CA MET A 6 -23.87 28.61 -22.31
C MET A 6 -23.61 29.78 -23.26
N SER A 7 -23.17 30.93 -22.75
CA SER A 7 -22.59 32.01 -23.54
C SER A 7 -21.12 32.17 -23.15
N ASN A 8 -20.24 31.55 -23.94
CA ASN A 8 -18.84 31.96 -24.01
C ASN A 8 -18.77 33.11 -25.01
N ASP A 9 -18.55 34.32 -24.51
CA ASP A 9 -18.21 35.49 -25.31
C ASP A 9 -16.74 35.85 -25.00
N GLN A 10 -15.83 35.45 -25.90
CA GLN A 10 -14.62 36.24 -26.14
C GLN A 10 -14.98 37.26 -27.22
N PRO A 11 -14.44 38.48 -27.14
CA PRO A 11 -13.38 38.77 -28.10
C PRO A 11 -12.21 39.61 -27.58
N GLU A 12 -11.07 39.37 -28.22
CA GLU A 12 -9.84 40.16 -28.21
C GLU A 12 -10.07 41.64 -28.57
N THR A 13 -9.15 42.53 -28.17
CA THR A 13 -8.43 43.50 -29.05
C THR A 13 -8.02 44.79 -28.31
N ALA A 14 -6.74 45.17 -28.50
CA ALA A 14 -6.13 46.50 -28.31
C ALA A 14 -5.93 46.98 -26.85
N VAL A 15 -4.79 47.51 -26.38
CA VAL A 15 -3.61 48.15 -26.99
C VAL A 15 -2.52 48.25 -25.90
N ALA A 16 -1.25 48.20 -26.31
CA ALA A 16 -0.05 48.30 -25.47
C ALA A 16 0.09 49.64 -24.73
N PRO A 17 0.93 49.69 -23.67
CA PRO A 17 2.06 50.62 -23.74
C PRO A 17 3.43 49.96 -23.40
N THR A 18 4.42 50.45 -24.14
CA THR A 18 5.87 50.43 -23.88
C THR A 18 6.23 50.80 -22.44
N ASP A 19 7.16 50.10 -21.81
CA ASP A 19 8.54 50.61 -21.60
C ASP A 19 9.40 49.53 -20.93
N SER A 20 10.69 49.51 -21.25
CA SER A 20 11.68 48.60 -20.71
C SER A 20 12.16 49.09 -19.35
N SER A 21 12.17 48.22 -18.33
CA SER A 21 13.10 48.26 -17.19
C SER A 21 13.03 46.95 -16.40
N PRO A 22 14.08 46.12 -16.37
CA PRO A 22 14.24 45.14 -15.30
C PRO A 22 14.97 45.85 -14.15
N THR A 23 14.20 46.53 -13.30
CA THR A 23 14.71 46.98 -12.00
C THR A 23 14.75 45.77 -11.08
N ASP A 24 15.96 45.42 -10.65
CA ASP A 24 16.31 44.90 -9.32
C ASP A 24 15.20 44.14 -8.58
N TYR A 25 15.25 42.81 -8.60
CA TYR A 25 14.62 41.99 -7.56
C TYR A 25 15.69 41.16 -6.86
N SER A 26 16.23 41.77 -5.82
CA SER A 26 17.00 41.12 -4.78
C SER A 26 16.11 40.10 -4.05
N PRO A 27 16.43 38.80 -4.02
CA PRO A 27 15.70 37.85 -3.20
C PRO A 27 16.19 37.95 -1.75
N ALA A 28 15.59 38.86 -0.99
CA ALA A 28 15.58 38.74 0.46
C ALA A 28 14.57 37.65 0.85
N ASP A 29 15.07 36.43 1.06
CA ASP A 29 14.69 35.60 2.20
C ASP A 29 15.66 34.41 2.29
N SER A 30 16.85 34.68 2.86
CA SER A 30 17.74 33.64 3.33
C SER A 30 17.50 33.43 4.82
N ASP A 31 16.49 32.63 5.17
CA ASP A 31 16.48 31.95 6.46
C ASP A 31 15.69 30.64 6.41
N PRO A 32 16.38 29.49 6.29
CA PRO A 32 15.92 28.29 6.96
C PRO A 32 16.95 27.93 8.02
N THR A 33 16.78 28.52 9.21
CA THR A 33 17.01 27.90 10.52
C THR A 33 17.52 26.46 10.40
N VAL A 34 18.84 26.33 10.50
CA VAL A 34 19.52 25.04 10.60
C VAL A 34 19.09 24.39 11.90
N LEU A 35 18.12 23.48 11.83
CA LEU A 35 17.80 22.59 12.93
C LEU A 35 18.98 21.62 13.10
N PRO A 36 19.59 21.52 14.30
CA PRO A 36 20.66 20.57 14.54
C PRO A 36 20.09 19.15 14.49
N PHE A 37 20.43 18.39 13.45
CA PHE A 37 20.18 16.95 13.39
C PHE A 37 21.02 16.22 14.44
N ARG A 38 20.47 16.06 15.64
CA ARG A 38 20.81 14.93 16.51
C ARG A 38 19.69 13.90 16.39
N ARG A 39 19.74 13.09 15.33
CA ARG A 39 18.98 11.83 15.32
C ARG A 39 19.89 10.76 15.93
N LEU A 40 19.54 10.44 17.16
CA LEU A 40 20.10 9.43 18.05
C LEU A 40 20.31 8.09 17.29
N GLY A 41 21.49 7.51 17.45
CA GLY A 41 21.87 6.27 16.77
C GLY A 41 20.93 5.12 17.09
N HIS A 42 20.33 4.54 16.05
CA HIS A 42 19.70 3.23 16.13
C HIS A 42 20.77 2.19 15.79
N THR A 43 21.39 1.71 16.87
CA THR A 43 21.74 0.31 17.09
C THR A 43 21.68 -0.59 15.86
N ARG A 44 22.88 -1.01 15.41
CA ARG A 44 23.04 -2.24 14.63
C ARG A 44 22.45 -3.39 15.44
N LEU A 45 21.40 -4.02 14.93
CA LEU A 45 21.10 -5.40 15.28
C LEU A 45 20.90 -6.22 14.01
N ARG A 46 21.89 -7.09 13.82
CA ARG A 46 21.77 -8.43 13.25
C ARG A 46 21.18 -8.48 11.84
N GLY A 47 22.10 -8.40 10.88
CA GLY A 47 22.01 -9.21 9.66
C GLY A 47 22.04 -10.69 10.02
N LEU A 48 20.93 -11.22 10.55
CA LEU A 48 20.57 -12.58 10.25
C LEU A 48 20.15 -12.53 8.79
N ARG A 49 20.97 -13.06 7.89
CA ARG A 49 20.41 -13.61 6.66
C ARG A 49 19.49 -14.73 7.13
N LEU A 50 18.26 -14.35 7.49
CA LEU A 50 17.12 -15.24 7.47
C LEU A 50 17.24 -15.86 6.10
N ARG A 51 17.61 -17.14 6.07
CA ARG A 51 17.63 -17.89 4.82
C ARG A 51 16.30 -17.54 4.17
N PRO A 52 16.28 -17.05 2.91
CA PRO A 52 15.01 -16.97 2.21
C PRO A 52 14.39 -18.34 2.42
N PHE A 53 13.20 -18.37 3.05
CA PHE A 53 12.44 -19.60 3.22
C PHE A 53 12.55 -20.33 1.89
N ARG A 54 13.00 -21.57 1.89
CA ARG A 54 13.49 -22.31 0.72
C ARG A 54 12.35 -22.51 -0.30
N GLY A 55 12.00 -21.45 -1.02
CA GLY A 55 10.73 -21.30 -1.77
C GLY A 55 10.23 -19.85 -1.93
N ALA A 56 10.78 -18.87 -1.21
CA ALA A 56 10.38 -17.47 -1.27
C ALA A 56 10.90 -16.79 -2.56
N ASN A 57 10.19 -17.01 -3.66
CA ASN A 57 10.47 -16.39 -4.94
C ASN A 57 10.22 -14.86 -4.83
N PRO A 58 11.24 -13.98 -4.86
CA PRO A 58 11.12 -12.58 -4.44
C PRO A 58 10.07 -11.78 -5.24
N ASP A 59 9.77 -12.21 -6.47
CA ASP A 59 8.74 -11.61 -7.32
C ASP A 59 7.33 -11.77 -6.75
N LEU A 60 7.13 -12.73 -5.84
CA LEU A 60 5.86 -12.98 -5.14
C LEU A 60 5.75 -12.24 -3.81
N GLU A 61 6.70 -11.38 -3.42
CA GLU A 61 6.61 -10.62 -2.16
C GLU A 61 5.31 -9.82 -1.98
N PRO A 62 4.78 -9.12 -3.01
CA PRO A 62 3.48 -8.46 -2.88
C PRO A 62 2.35 -9.44 -2.58
N LEU A 63 2.33 -10.59 -3.26
CA LEU A 63 1.34 -11.64 -3.07
C LEU A 63 1.47 -12.28 -1.68
N ARG A 64 2.70 -12.52 -1.20
CA ARG A 64 2.98 -13.03 0.14
C ARG A 64 2.42 -12.14 1.23
N ARG A 65 2.69 -10.82 1.12
CA ARG A 65 2.15 -9.84 2.07
C ARG A 65 0.63 -9.81 2.05
N GLN A 66 0.03 -9.85 0.87
CA GLN A 66 -1.42 -9.86 0.73
C GLN A 66 -2.02 -11.14 1.32
N ALA A 67 -1.46 -12.30 1.01
CA ALA A 67 -1.92 -13.58 1.55
C ALA A 67 -1.81 -13.61 3.09
N ALA A 68 -0.70 -13.14 3.65
CA ALA A 68 -0.54 -13.02 5.09
C ALA A 68 -1.61 -12.10 5.71
N SER A 69 -1.87 -10.93 5.10
CA SER A 69 -2.90 -10.01 5.57
C SER A 69 -4.30 -10.63 5.57
N ILE A 70 -4.65 -11.39 4.53
CA ILE A 70 -5.95 -12.08 4.46
C ILE A 70 -6.04 -13.15 5.55
N ILE A 71 -4.98 -13.94 5.73
CA ILE A 71 -4.92 -14.96 6.78
C ILE A 71 -5.12 -14.33 8.16
N ASP A 72 -4.40 -13.25 8.45
CA ASP A 72 -4.50 -12.55 9.73
C ASP A 72 -5.91 -12.01 9.98
N GLU A 73 -6.57 -11.46 8.96
CA GLU A 73 -7.95 -10.97 9.04
C GLU A 73 -8.94 -12.11 9.32
N VAL A 74 -8.83 -13.23 8.61
CA VAL A 74 -9.69 -14.41 8.83
C VAL A 74 -9.48 -15.00 10.22
N LEU A 75 -8.23 -15.08 10.68
CA LEU A 75 -7.91 -15.59 12.01
C LEU A 75 -8.33 -14.65 13.15
N ALA A 76 -8.38 -13.33 12.89
CA ALA A 76 -8.89 -12.33 13.83
C ALA A 76 -10.43 -12.32 13.93
N GLY A 77 -11.12 -12.97 12.99
CA GLY A 77 -12.58 -13.11 13.01
C GLY A 77 -13.08 -13.81 14.27
N THR A 78 -14.18 -13.30 14.84
CA THR A 78 -14.79 -13.80 16.08
C THR A 78 -16.06 -14.62 15.87
N ASN A 79 -16.47 -14.83 14.62
CA ASN A 79 -17.68 -15.59 14.31
C ASN A 79 -17.52 -17.06 14.75
N PRO A 80 -18.39 -17.60 15.62
CA PRO A 80 -18.30 -19.00 16.04
C PRO A 80 -18.60 -19.99 14.92
N GLU A 81 -19.40 -19.62 13.91
CA GLU A 81 -19.74 -20.50 12.78
C GLU A 81 -18.53 -20.78 11.88
N GLU A 82 -17.54 -19.89 11.89
CA GLU A 82 -16.30 -20.01 11.11
C GLU A 82 -15.15 -20.63 11.93
N ALA A 83 -15.41 -21.13 13.14
CA ALA A 83 -14.37 -21.69 14.00
C ALA A 83 -13.63 -22.87 13.34
N ASP A 84 -14.36 -23.80 12.73
CA ASP A 84 -13.79 -24.95 12.03
C ASP A 84 -12.96 -24.51 10.80
N VAL A 85 -13.40 -23.45 10.12
CA VAL A 85 -12.68 -22.87 8.98
C VAL A 85 -11.36 -22.25 9.44
N ARG A 86 -11.37 -21.50 10.55
CA ARG A 86 -10.14 -20.94 11.15
C ARG A 86 -9.19 -22.01 11.63
N GLU A 87 -9.68 -23.09 12.23
CA GLU A 87 -8.84 -24.21 12.66
C GLU A 87 -8.14 -24.88 11.47
N LYS A 88 -8.88 -25.16 10.39
CA LYS A 88 -8.30 -25.68 9.14
C LYS A 88 -7.26 -24.72 8.55
N LEU A 89 -7.55 -23.42 8.53
CA LEU A 89 -6.61 -22.43 8.04
C LEU A 89 -5.31 -22.41 8.87
N GLN A 90 -5.41 -22.46 10.20
CA GLN A 90 -4.24 -22.56 11.09
C GLN A 90 -3.40 -23.80 10.79
N TRP A 91 -4.06 -24.94 10.55
CA TRP A 91 -3.37 -26.16 10.15
C TRP A 91 -2.58 -25.97 8.83
N HIS A 92 -3.17 -25.36 7.80
CA HIS A 92 -2.45 -25.08 6.54
C HIS A 92 -1.27 -24.12 6.71
N VAL A 93 -1.41 -23.10 7.58
CA VAL A 93 -0.33 -22.15 7.89
C VAL A 93 0.84 -22.85 8.59
N ALA A 94 0.55 -23.71 9.56
CA ALA A 94 1.57 -24.48 10.27
C ALA A 94 2.34 -25.44 9.32
N ASN A 95 1.66 -26.00 8.32
CA ASN A 95 2.26 -26.91 7.35
C ASN A 95 3.03 -26.20 6.21
N ASN A 96 2.85 -24.88 6.04
CA ASN A 96 3.50 -24.10 4.98
C ASN A 96 4.26 -22.89 5.55
N PRO A 97 5.31 -23.11 6.37
CA PRO A 97 6.04 -22.03 7.02
C PRO A 97 6.75 -21.13 5.99
N GLY A 98 6.51 -19.83 6.11
CA GLY A 98 7.06 -18.81 5.21
C GLY A 98 6.44 -18.79 3.80
N GLN A 99 5.35 -19.53 3.58
CA GLN A 99 4.60 -19.59 2.33
C GLN A 99 3.09 -19.37 2.57
N PRO A 100 2.68 -18.18 3.07
CA PRO A 100 1.27 -17.88 3.32
C PRO A 100 0.40 -17.99 2.06
N GLU A 101 0.95 -17.68 0.88
CA GLU A 101 0.29 -17.82 -0.42
C GLU A 101 -0.12 -19.27 -0.70
N LYS A 102 0.74 -20.22 -0.31
CA LYS A 102 0.47 -21.66 -0.49
C LYS A 102 -0.52 -22.17 0.54
N ALA A 103 -0.38 -21.75 1.80
CA ALA A 103 -1.33 -22.08 2.87
C ALA A 103 -2.76 -21.64 2.51
N LEU A 104 -2.91 -20.39 2.04
CA LEU A 104 -4.20 -19.84 1.65
C LEU A 104 -4.79 -20.56 0.45
N LEU A 105 -3.98 -20.88 -0.57
CA LEU A 105 -4.44 -21.63 -1.74
C LEU A 105 -4.94 -23.03 -1.38
N GLU A 106 -4.19 -23.77 -0.57
CA GLU A 106 -4.61 -25.10 -0.09
C GLU A 106 -5.91 -25.00 0.71
N HIS A 107 -6.02 -24.02 1.60
CA HIS A 107 -7.24 -23.78 2.36
C HIS A 107 -8.45 -23.50 1.45
N LEU A 108 -8.33 -22.57 0.50
CA LEU A 108 -9.42 -22.23 -0.42
C LEU A 108 -9.89 -23.43 -1.24
N ARG A 109 -8.97 -24.32 -1.65
CA ARG A 109 -9.31 -25.57 -2.32
C ARG A 109 -10.14 -26.48 -1.43
N THR A 110 -9.74 -26.66 -0.17
CA THR A 110 -10.50 -27.50 0.76
C THR A 110 -11.89 -26.93 1.07
N VAL A 111 -12.05 -25.60 1.08
CA VAL A 111 -13.35 -24.94 1.29
C VAL A 111 -14.24 -25.10 0.05
N ALA A 112 -13.67 -24.96 -1.15
CA ALA A 112 -14.41 -25.18 -2.39
C ALA A 112 -14.95 -26.62 -2.51
N ASP A 113 -14.12 -27.62 -2.18
CA ASP A 113 -14.53 -29.03 -2.19
C ASP A 113 -15.69 -29.31 -1.19
N GLN A 114 -15.75 -28.57 -0.08
CA GLN A 114 -16.83 -28.67 0.92
C GLN A 114 -18.14 -28.04 0.43
N GLN A 115 -18.06 -26.97 -0.37
CA GLN A 115 -19.24 -26.30 -0.93
C GLN A 115 -19.92 -27.13 -2.03
N GLU A 116 -19.17 -27.94 -2.78
CA GLU A 116 -19.73 -28.80 -3.83
C GLU A 116 -20.44 -30.05 -3.28
N SER A 117 -20.20 -30.37 -2.00
CA SER A 117 -20.80 -31.53 -1.32
C SER A 117 -22.03 -31.18 -0.46
N ALA A 118 -22.50 -29.93 -0.50
CA ALA A 118 -23.62 -29.39 0.28
C ALA A 118 -24.85 -29.17 -0.60
#